data_AF-A0A969BMR2-F1
#
_entry.id   AF-A0A969BMR2-F1
#
_cell.length_a   1.000
_cell.length_b   1.000
_cell.length_c   1.000
_cell.angle_alpha   90.00
_cell.angle_beta   90.00
_cell.angle_gamma   90.00
#
_symmetry.space_group_name_H-M   'P 1'
#
loop_
_entity.id
_entity.type
_entity.pdbx_description
1 polymer ?
#
loop_
_entity_poly.entity_id
_entity_poly.type
_entity_poly.pdbx_seq_one_letter_code
_entity_poly.pdbx_strand_id
1 'polypeptide(L)'
;MNWLARFFAAAVLLCVAAIPASAQKGDRAITYGDVQDEVARILTSQERLELPLERIRAALKAHYVDNQGTVYWVGSGRMTPFLQRLARAEDDGLNPEDYPVDALARLRDSLTSTDPFAAAKAELYYSAFFVAYAADLKIGRVTPQRVDPNLFRSRKTIDVLRVLTELKKQRDPGKFLAAFEPKNQHYQTLKKMLKLYRGMAGAGSWPTVGQGANVKPGQSDPRIPQIRRVLTMTGDYAGGGGSAAYDEGLAAAMRQFQQRHGLEAKA
;
A
#
# COMPACT_ATOMS: atom_id res chain seq x y z
N MET A 1 5.28 -103.80 24.82
CA MET A 1 4.08 -103.49 25.61
C MET A 1 3.70 -102.04 25.30
N ASN A 2 2.53 -101.88 24.66
CA ASN A 2 1.73 -100.68 24.29
C ASN A 2 2.24 -99.28 24.68
N TRP A 3 2.44 -98.34 23.74
CA TRP A 3 1.46 -97.43 23.10
C TRP A 3 1.19 -96.15 23.93
N LEU A 4 1.65 -94.98 23.46
CA LEU A 4 0.82 -93.85 23.01
C LEU A 4 1.64 -92.61 22.65
N ALA A 5 1.16 -91.94 21.60
CA ALA A 5 1.72 -90.75 20.98
C ALA A 5 1.11 -89.44 21.53
N ARG A 6 1.82 -88.31 21.32
CA ARG A 6 1.41 -87.13 20.51
C ARG A 6 1.90 -85.78 21.08
N PHE A 7 2.59 -85.04 20.20
CA PHE A 7 2.65 -83.57 19.95
C PHE A 7 2.67 -82.56 21.11
N PHE A 8 3.63 -81.61 21.09
CA PHE A 8 3.38 -80.20 20.69
C PHE A 8 4.67 -79.33 20.61
N ALA A 9 4.76 -78.60 19.49
CA ALA A 9 5.31 -77.26 19.23
C ALA A 9 6.72 -76.82 19.70
N ALA A 10 7.57 -76.57 18.70
CA ALA A 10 8.79 -75.77 18.81
C ALA A 10 8.47 -74.27 18.96
N ALA A 11 9.11 -73.62 19.93
CA ALA A 11 9.08 -72.18 20.12
C ALA A 11 10.08 -71.50 19.17
N VAL A 12 9.57 -70.72 18.22
CA VAL A 12 10.38 -69.77 17.43
C VAL A 12 10.38 -68.43 18.18
N LEU A 13 11.52 -68.10 18.77
CA LEU A 13 11.78 -66.81 19.41
C LEU A 13 12.07 -65.78 18.31
N LEU A 14 11.05 -65.01 17.94
CA LEU A 14 11.18 -63.87 17.03
C LEU A 14 11.62 -62.65 17.85
N CYS A 15 12.93 -62.39 17.92
CA CYS A 15 13.46 -61.12 18.42
C CYS A 15 13.15 -60.03 17.38
N VAL A 16 11.99 -59.37 17.54
CA VAL A 16 11.74 -58.08 16.88
C VAL A 16 12.57 -57.04 17.61
N ALA A 17 13.79 -56.82 17.13
CA ALA A 17 14.53 -55.60 17.46
C ALA A 17 13.73 -54.43 16.88
N ALA A 18 13.05 -53.69 17.74
CA ALA A 18 12.46 -52.41 17.38
C ALA A 18 13.60 -51.47 16.98
N ILE A 19 13.87 -51.39 15.69
CA ILE A 19 14.65 -50.31 15.11
C ILE A 19 13.87 -49.03 15.49
N PRO A 20 14.46 -48.09 16.26
CA PRO A 20 13.80 -46.81 16.46
C PRO A 20 13.64 -46.20 15.08
N ALA A 21 12.39 -46.06 14.65
CA ALA A 21 12.05 -45.34 13.45
C ALA A 21 12.63 -43.94 13.61
N SER A 22 13.71 -43.66 12.88
CA SER A 22 14.15 -42.30 12.65
C SER A 22 12.96 -41.60 11.99
N ALA A 23 12.23 -40.82 12.79
CA ALA A 23 11.22 -39.92 12.28
C ALA A 23 11.94 -38.91 11.41
N GLN A 24 11.95 -39.17 10.10
CA GLN A 24 12.27 -38.19 9.09
C GLN A 24 11.50 -36.92 9.45
N LYS A 25 12.21 -35.80 9.63
CA LYS A 25 11.67 -34.45 9.85
C LYS A 25 10.90 -34.02 8.61
N GLY A 26 9.81 -34.74 8.31
CA GLY A 26 9.01 -34.61 7.11
C GLY A 26 8.05 -33.44 7.25
N ASP A 27 8.06 -32.57 6.25
CA ASP A 27 6.92 -31.88 5.62
C ASP A 27 5.69 -31.57 6.50
N ARG A 28 5.89 -31.12 7.75
CA ARG A 28 4.78 -30.56 8.53
C ARG A 28 4.52 -29.13 8.07
N ALA A 29 3.25 -28.78 7.92
CA ALA A 29 2.86 -27.40 7.64
C ALA A 29 3.40 -26.46 8.73
N ILE A 30 3.93 -25.30 8.31
CA ILE A 30 4.38 -24.25 9.22
C ILE A 30 3.21 -23.74 10.06
N THR A 31 3.48 -23.49 11.34
CA THR A 31 2.55 -22.89 12.29
C THR A 31 2.87 -21.42 12.53
N TYR A 32 1.95 -20.68 13.15
CA TYR A 32 2.23 -19.30 13.58
C TYR A 32 3.41 -19.22 14.55
N GLY A 33 3.60 -20.22 15.41
CA GLY A 33 4.75 -20.30 16.32
C GLY A 33 6.07 -20.42 15.57
N ASP A 34 6.12 -21.25 14.52
CA ASP A 34 7.33 -21.41 13.71
C ASP A 34 7.74 -20.08 13.04
N VAL A 35 6.75 -19.28 12.60
CA VAL A 35 7.00 -17.95 12.03
C VAL A 35 7.49 -16.98 13.12
N GLN A 36 6.90 -16.99 14.32
CA GLN A 36 7.32 -16.13 15.42
C GLN A 36 8.76 -16.41 15.88
N ASP A 37 9.13 -17.70 16.01
CA ASP A 37 10.47 -18.10 16.41
C ASP A 37 11.53 -17.65 15.39
N GLU A 38 11.20 -17.76 14.12
CA GLU A 38 12.06 -17.33 13.02
C GLU A 38 12.18 -15.79 12.95
N VAL A 39 11.07 -15.07 13.08
CA VAL A 39 11.08 -13.61 13.20
C VAL A 39 11.96 -13.18 14.37
N ALA A 40 11.83 -13.82 15.53
CA ALA A 40 12.64 -13.53 16.70
C ALA A 40 14.13 -13.75 16.42
N ARG A 41 14.49 -14.85 15.74
CA ARG A 41 15.88 -15.13 15.34
C ARG A 41 16.45 -14.06 14.42
N ILE A 42 15.69 -13.65 13.39
CA ILE A 42 16.11 -12.60 12.46
C ILE A 42 16.31 -11.28 13.22
N LEU A 43 15.38 -10.89 14.08
CA LEU A 43 15.42 -9.59 14.77
C LEU A 43 16.48 -9.52 15.87
N THR A 44 16.84 -10.65 16.49
CA THR A 44 17.85 -10.73 17.56
C THR A 44 19.27 -11.03 17.08
N SER A 45 19.45 -11.34 15.79
CA SER A 45 20.78 -11.52 15.21
C SER A 45 21.66 -10.28 15.37
N GLN A 46 22.99 -10.41 15.31
CA GLN A 46 23.89 -9.24 15.27
C GLN A 46 24.06 -8.68 13.86
N GLU A 47 23.56 -9.39 12.85
CA GLU A 47 23.66 -8.99 11.46
C GLU A 47 22.78 -7.76 11.19
N ARG A 48 23.31 -6.83 10.39
CA ARG A 48 22.54 -5.68 9.93
C ARG A 48 21.48 -6.14 8.94
N LEU A 49 20.22 -5.76 9.17
CA LEU A 49 19.14 -6.10 8.26
C LEU A 49 19.16 -5.21 7.02
N GLU A 50 18.58 -5.70 5.93
CA GLU A 50 18.35 -4.88 4.75
C GLU A 50 17.32 -3.78 5.04
N LEU A 51 17.42 -2.67 4.30
CA LEU A 51 16.38 -1.64 4.33
C LEU A 51 15.11 -2.17 3.65
N PRO A 52 13.90 -1.82 4.14
CA PRO A 52 13.63 -0.88 5.24
C PRO A 52 13.64 -1.50 6.65
N LEU A 53 13.87 -2.80 6.81
CA LEU A 53 13.73 -3.50 8.10
C LEU A 53 14.60 -2.89 9.19
N GLU A 54 15.87 -2.60 8.88
CA GLU A 54 16.81 -2.04 9.86
C GLU A 54 16.31 -0.71 10.45
N ARG A 55 15.65 0.14 9.65
CA ARG A 55 15.13 1.44 10.14
C ARG A 55 14.07 1.30 11.22
N ILE A 56 13.36 0.18 11.26
CA ILE A 56 12.27 -0.06 12.20
C ILE A 56 12.53 -1.28 13.10
N ARG A 57 13.76 -1.82 13.09
CA ARG A 57 14.13 -3.04 13.80
C ARG A 57 13.77 -3.01 15.28
N ALA A 58 14.02 -1.87 15.95
CA ALA A 58 13.68 -1.70 17.37
C ALA A 58 12.17 -1.86 17.62
N ALA A 59 11.33 -1.29 16.78
CA ALA A 59 9.87 -1.42 16.90
C ALA A 59 9.38 -2.82 16.52
N LEU A 60 9.99 -3.45 15.51
CA LEU A 60 9.71 -4.85 15.16
C LEU A 60 10.07 -5.80 16.30
N LYS A 61 11.23 -5.61 16.94
CA LYS A 61 11.66 -6.38 18.11
C LYS A 61 10.71 -6.17 19.29
N ALA A 62 10.39 -4.92 19.60
CA ALA A 62 9.43 -4.60 20.64
C ALA A 62 8.07 -5.28 20.40
N HIS A 63 7.57 -5.29 19.15
CA HIS A 63 6.32 -5.95 18.81
C HIS A 63 6.42 -7.48 18.85
N TYR A 64 7.29 -8.10 18.05
CA TYR A 64 7.31 -9.55 17.85
C TYR A 64 8.03 -10.32 18.96
N VAL A 65 9.08 -9.75 19.55
CA VAL A 65 9.93 -10.43 20.54
C VAL A 65 9.49 -10.07 21.95
N ASP A 66 9.56 -8.77 22.29
CA ASP A 66 9.39 -8.34 23.68
C ASP A 66 7.91 -8.46 24.12
N ASN A 67 6.97 -8.13 23.22
CA ASN A 67 5.53 -8.18 23.48
C ASN A 67 4.83 -9.44 22.97
N GLN A 68 5.57 -10.40 22.38
CA GLN A 68 5.02 -11.62 21.76
C GLN A 68 3.84 -11.33 20.82
N GLY A 69 3.99 -10.30 20.00
CA GLY A 69 2.95 -9.76 19.13
C GLY A 69 2.46 -10.76 18.07
N THR A 70 1.23 -10.51 17.61
CA THR A 70 0.58 -11.33 16.59
C THR A 70 1.26 -11.20 15.23
N VAL A 71 1.32 -12.31 14.48
CA VAL A 71 1.66 -12.37 13.05
C VAL A 71 0.47 -11.87 12.23
N TYR A 72 0.71 -10.89 11.36
CA TYR A 72 -0.34 -10.16 10.65
C TYR A 72 -0.50 -10.56 9.19
N TRP A 73 0.50 -11.10 8.53
CA TRP A 73 0.50 -11.20 7.06
C TRP A 73 0.38 -12.64 6.61
N VAL A 74 1.29 -13.50 7.05
CA VAL A 74 1.33 -14.91 6.62
C VAL A 74 0.08 -15.63 7.09
N GLY A 75 -0.58 -16.40 6.21
CA GLY A 75 -1.77 -17.18 6.53
C GLY A 75 -3.07 -16.39 6.80
N SER A 76 -3.02 -15.05 6.77
CA SER A 76 -4.15 -14.19 7.16
C SER A 76 -5.04 -13.71 6.01
N GLY A 77 -4.59 -13.90 4.76
CA GLY A 77 -5.22 -13.31 3.56
C GLY A 77 -5.04 -11.79 3.41
N ARG A 78 -4.33 -11.11 4.33
CA ARG A 78 -4.16 -9.64 4.36
C ARG A 78 -3.16 -9.10 3.34
N MET A 79 -2.26 -9.94 2.84
CA MET A 79 -1.22 -9.54 1.88
C MET A 79 -1.82 -8.99 0.58
N THR A 80 -2.80 -9.68 0.00
CA THR A 80 -3.41 -9.27 -1.28
C THR A 80 -4.16 -7.93 -1.20
N PRO A 81 -5.06 -7.69 -0.22
CA PRO A 81 -5.68 -6.37 -0.03
C PRO A 81 -4.66 -5.26 0.19
N PHE A 82 -3.56 -5.53 0.90
CA PHE A 82 -2.52 -4.54 1.12
C PHE A 82 -1.74 -4.22 -0.17
N LEU A 83 -1.38 -5.23 -0.98
CA LEU A 83 -0.77 -5.01 -2.29
C LEU A 83 -1.68 -4.17 -3.21
N GLN A 84 -2.98 -4.46 -3.23
CA GLN A 84 -3.96 -3.66 -3.98
C GLN A 84 -4.01 -2.21 -3.49
N ARG A 85 -3.87 -1.99 -2.18
CA ARG A 85 -3.82 -0.64 -1.60
C ARG A 85 -2.56 0.12 -2.02
N LEU A 86 -1.40 -0.54 -2.04
CA LEU A 86 -0.13 0.05 -2.50
C LEU A 86 -0.16 0.36 -4.00
N ALA A 87 -0.71 -0.53 -4.82
CA ALA A 87 -0.85 -0.31 -6.26
C ALA A 87 -1.72 0.91 -6.58
N ARG A 88 -2.63 1.28 -5.68
CA ARG A 88 -3.49 2.47 -5.76
C ARG A 88 -3.00 3.62 -4.89
N ALA A 89 -1.70 3.71 -4.62
CA ALA A 89 -1.14 4.79 -3.79
C ALA A 89 -1.42 6.19 -4.36
N GLU A 90 -1.57 6.27 -5.67
CA GLU A 90 -2.00 7.45 -6.40
C GLU A 90 -3.38 7.99 -6.00
N ASP A 91 -4.27 7.16 -5.43
CA ASP A 91 -5.55 7.63 -4.88
C ASP A 91 -5.37 8.50 -3.62
N ASP A 92 -4.19 8.46 -2.99
CA ASP A 92 -3.80 9.33 -1.87
C ASP A 92 -2.82 10.44 -2.28
N GLY A 93 -2.54 10.57 -3.57
CA GLY A 93 -1.52 11.50 -4.07
C GLY A 93 -0.09 11.06 -3.80
N LEU A 94 0.15 9.75 -3.64
CA LEU A 94 1.48 9.15 -3.53
C LEU A 94 1.86 8.50 -4.88
N ASN A 95 3.16 8.33 -5.17
CA ASN A 95 3.60 7.62 -6.38
C ASN A 95 3.59 6.10 -6.11
N PRO A 96 2.87 5.28 -6.89
CA PRO A 96 2.92 3.81 -6.75
C PRO A 96 4.32 3.21 -6.93
N GLU A 97 5.17 3.82 -7.77
CA GLU A 97 6.54 3.35 -8.05
C GLU A 97 7.48 3.44 -6.84
N ASP A 98 7.10 4.22 -5.84
CA ASP A 98 7.83 4.33 -4.57
C ASP A 98 7.67 3.09 -3.67
N TYR A 99 6.83 2.13 -4.06
CA TYR A 99 6.55 0.92 -3.31
C TYR A 99 6.84 -0.33 -4.16
N PRO A 100 7.54 -1.33 -3.61
CA PRO A 100 7.94 -2.50 -4.40
C PRO A 100 6.82 -3.55 -4.48
N VAL A 101 5.68 -3.18 -5.07
CA VAL A 101 4.47 -4.01 -5.16
C VAL A 101 4.80 -5.35 -5.81
N ASP A 102 5.51 -5.36 -6.94
CA ASP A 102 5.88 -6.58 -7.65
C ASP A 102 6.81 -7.49 -6.83
N ALA A 103 7.75 -6.91 -6.09
CA ALA A 103 8.65 -7.69 -5.25
C ALA A 103 7.90 -8.32 -4.07
N LEU A 104 6.99 -7.57 -3.44
CA LEU A 104 6.14 -8.08 -2.36
C LEU A 104 5.13 -9.13 -2.85
N ALA A 105 4.62 -8.98 -4.08
CA ALA A 105 3.78 -9.99 -4.73
C ALA A 105 4.57 -11.29 -4.98
N ARG A 106 5.76 -11.20 -5.57
CA ARG A 106 6.66 -12.36 -5.74
C ARG A 106 7.00 -13.04 -4.41
N LEU A 107 7.29 -12.26 -3.36
CA LEU A 107 7.57 -12.77 -2.02
C LEU A 107 6.37 -13.52 -1.42
N ARG A 108 5.14 -13.01 -1.63
CA ARG A 108 3.90 -13.71 -1.22
C ARG A 108 3.74 -15.01 -2.00
N ASP A 109 3.94 -14.96 -3.31
CA ASP A 109 3.67 -16.09 -4.22
C ASP A 109 4.73 -17.20 -4.10
N SER A 110 5.93 -16.89 -3.60
CA SER A 110 6.96 -17.88 -3.30
C SER A 110 6.77 -18.60 -1.96
N LEU A 111 5.80 -18.19 -1.13
CA LEU A 111 5.60 -18.82 0.18
C LEU A 111 5.11 -20.26 0.03
N THR A 112 5.85 -21.18 0.64
CA THR A 112 5.45 -22.57 0.78
C THR A 112 4.97 -22.83 2.20
N SER A 113 4.16 -23.88 2.38
CA SER A 113 3.72 -24.32 3.71
C SER A 113 4.83 -24.99 4.53
N THR A 114 6.07 -25.05 4.04
CA THR A 114 7.17 -25.79 4.67
C THR A 114 8.42 -24.93 4.95
N ASP A 115 8.39 -23.64 4.63
CA ASP A 115 9.50 -22.71 4.83
C ASP A 115 9.17 -21.58 5.83
N PRO A 116 9.46 -21.77 7.13
CA PRO A 116 9.27 -20.73 8.14
C PRO A 116 10.11 -19.47 7.89
N PHE A 117 11.28 -19.60 7.27
CA PHE A 117 12.19 -18.48 7.01
C PHE A 117 11.65 -17.54 5.94
N ALA A 118 11.15 -18.10 4.82
CA ALA A 118 10.45 -17.30 3.82
C ALA A 118 9.21 -16.61 4.42
N ALA A 119 8.44 -17.33 5.23
CA ALA A 119 7.28 -16.78 5.92
C ALA A 119 7.64 -15.61 6.86
N ALA A 120 8.68 -15.76 7.69
CA ALA A 120 9.15 -14.71 8.58
C ALA A 120 9.67 -13.48 7.82
N LYS A 121 10.40 -13.68 6.71
CA LYS A 121 10.79 -12.57 5.83
C LYS A 121 9.58 -11.83 5.29
N ALA A 122 8.59 -12.55 4.78
CA ALA A 122 7.36 -11.92 4.29
C ALA A 122 6.64 -11.15 5.40
N GLU A 123 6.52 -11.72 6.60
CA GLU A 123 5.94 -11.06 7.76
C GLU A 123 6.63 -9.72 8.08
N LEU A 124 7.97 -9.70 8.07
CA LEU A 124 8.78 -8.51 8.36
C LEU A 124 8.68 -7.45 7.25
N TYR A 125 8.84 -7.82 5.98
CA TYR A 125 8.78 -6.85 4.88
C TYR A 125 7.38 -6.25 4.73
N TYR A 126 6.32 -7.05 4.82
CA TYR A 126 4.96 -6.51 4.78
C TYR A 126 4.70 -5.56 5.96
N SER A 127 5.16 -5.90 7.17
CA SER A 127 5.06 -5.00 8.33
C SER A 127 5.81 -3.68 8.09
N ALA A 128 7.01 -3.75 7.51
CA ALA A 128 7.82 -2.57 7.26
C ALA A 128 7.22 -1.65 6.19
N PHE A 129 6.74 -2.20 5.07
CA PHE A 129 6.07 -1.40 4.06
C PHE A 129 4.71 -0.89 4.51
N PHE A 130 4.00 -1.61 5.38
CA PHE A 130 2.78 -1.13 6.00
C PHE A 130 3.04 0.12 6.86
N VAL A 131 4.06 0.07 7.72
CA VAL A 131 4.49 1.21 8.52
C VAL A 131 4.95 2.37 7.65
N ALA A 132 5.74 2.09 6.60
CA ALA A 132 6.23 3.12 5.69
C ALA A 132 5.05 3.83 4.99
N TYR A 133 4.08 3.07 4.50
CA TYR A 133 2.89 3.64 3.87
C TYR A 133 2.03 4.45 4.86
N ALA A 134 1.84 3.96 6.08
CA ALA A 134 1.15 4.70 7.14
C ALA A 134 1.86 6.02 7.50
N ALA A 135 3.20 6.01 7.50
CA ALA A 135 4.00 7.21 7.68
C ALA A 135 3.76 8.19 6.54
N ASP A 136 3.85 7.73 5.29
CA ASP A 136 3.67 8.57 4.11
C ASP A 136 2.27 9.22 4.07
N LEU A 137 1.22 8.49 4.45
CA LEU A 137 -0.14 9.05 4.59
C LEU A 137 -0.22 10.13 5.68
N LYS A 138 0.45 9.94 6.82
CA LYS A 138 0.32 10.83 8.00
C LYS A 138 1.19 12.08 7.89
N ILE A 139 2.44 11.90 7.45
CA ILE A 139 3.49 12.91 7.55
C ILE A 139 4.00 13.39 6.18
N GLY A 140 3.64 12.70 5.09
CA GLY A 140 4.11 12.99 3.74
C GLY A 140 5.53 12.48 3.48
N ARG A 141 5.89 12.32 2.19
CA ARG A 141 7.21 11.82 1.76
C ARG A 141 8.30 12.90 1.74
N VAL A 142 7.90 14.16 1.60
CA VAL A 142 8.82 15.29 1.40
C VAL A 142 9.00 16.05 2.70
N THR A 143 10.26 16.30 3.07
CA THR A 143 10.57 17.21 4.17
C THR A 143 10.29 18.65 3.72
N PRO A 144 9.37 19.40 4.35
CA PRO A 144 8.99 20.75 3.92
C PRO A 144 10.19 21.69 3.70
N GLN A 145 11.15 21.65 4.62
CA GLN A 145 12.36 22.49 4.58
C GLN A 145 13.31 22.18 3.41
N ARG A 146 13.20 20.99 2.80
CA ARG A 146 13.97 20.66 1.59
C ARG A 146 13.37 21.27 0.33
N VAL A 147 12.09 21.67 0.37
CA VAL A 147 11.40 22.34 -0.73
C VAL A 147 11.52 23.85 -0.58
N ASP A 148 11.29 24.35 0.62
CA ASP A 148 11.44 25.77 0.96
C ASP A 148 12.08 25.89 2.35
N PRO A 149 13.32 26.40 2.45
CA PRO A 149 14.01 26.60 3.72
C PRO A 149 13.24 27.48 4.71
N ASN A 150 12.37 28.38 4.23
CA ASN A 150 11.56 29.28 5.05
C ASN A 150 10.25 28.63 5.53
N LEU A 151 10.00 27.38 5.16
CA LEU A 151 8.81 26.66 5.59
C LEU A 151 9.04 26.03 6.98
N PHE A 152 8.86 26.86 8.02
CA PHE A 152 9.03 26.50 9.44
C PHE A 152 7.90 25.59 9.99
N ARG A 153 7.50 24.55 9.25
CA ARG A 153 6.56 23.54 9.75
C ARG A 153 7.29 22.46 10.53
N SER A 154 6.87 22.21 11.77
CA SER A 154 7.35 21.09 12.56
C SER A 154 7.15 19.77 11.84
N ARG A 155 8.18 18.93 11.80
CA ARG A 155 8.08 17.60 11.21
C ARG A 155 7.14 16.75 12.06
N LYS A 156 6.10 16.20 11.44
CA LYS A 156 5.24 15.21 12.09
C LYS A 156 6.00 13.89 12.26
N THR A 157 5.71 13.17 13.33
CA THR A 157 6.27 11.83 13.56
C THR A 157 5.18 10.76 13.58
N ILE A 158 5.60 9.51 13.36
CA ILE A 158 4.76 8.33 13.52
C ILE A 158 5.36 7.45 14.61
N ASP A 159 4.48 6.90 15.44
CA ASP A 159 4.85 5.93 16.46
C ASP A 159 4.73 4.55 15.83
N VAL A 160 5.88 4.01 15.40
CA VAL A 160 5.94 2.76 14.64
C VAL A 160 5.42 1.58 15.46
N LEU A 161 5.79 1.50 16.74
CA LEU A 161 5.34 0.43 17.61
C LEU A 161 3.81 0.46 17.75
N ARG A 162 3.24 1.65 17.97
CA ARG A 162 1.77 1.80 18.03
C ARG A 162 1.08 1.40 16.72
N VAL A 163 1.66 1.70 15.56
CA VAL A 163 1.10 1.25 14.27
C VAL A 163 1.01 -0.28 14.25
N LEU A 164 2.09 -0.98 14.64
CA LEU A 164 2.13 -2.43 14.66
C LEU A 164 1.14 -3.00 15.68
N THR A 165 1.13 -2.50 16.92
CA THR A 165 0.28 -3.07 17.98
C THR A 165 -1.21 -2.83 17.78
N GLU A 166 -1.59 -1.75 17.09
CA GLU A 166 -2.99 -1.41 16.82
C GLU A 166 -3.55 -2.12 15.58
N LEU A 167 -2.70 -2.64 14.69
CA LEU A 167 -3.14 -3.37 13.49
C LEU A 167 -3.99 -4.60 13.81
N LYS A 168 -3.82 -5.22 14.99
CA LYS A 168 -4.67 -6.34 15.45
C LYS A 168 -6.15 -5.98 15.57
N LYS A 169 -6.47 -4.70 15.80
CA LYS A 169 -7.85 -4.22 15.97
C LYS A 169 -8.60 -4.07 14.65
N GLN A 170 -7.91 -4.21 13.52
CA GLN A 170 -8.49 -4.02 12.19
C GLN A 170 -8.34 -5.30 11.38
N ARG A 171 -9.45 -5.80 10.84
CA ARG A 171 -9.46 -6.99 9.98
C ARG A 171 -8.83 -6.70 8.61
N ASP A 172 -9.07 -5.50 8.09
CA ASP A 172 -8.61 -5.02 6.80
C ASP A 172 -7.49 -3.98 6.99
N PRO A 173 -6.24 -4.29 6.61
CA PRO A 173 -5.13 -3.34 6.72
C PRO A 173 -5.36 -2.06 5.90
N GLY A 174 -6.03 -2.14 4.76
CA GLY A 174 -6.35 -0.99 3.91
C GLY A 174 -7.25 0.00 4.62
N LYS A 175 -8.25 -0.48 5.38
CA LYS A 175 -9.11 0.37 6.22
C LYS A 175 -8.35 0.99 7.39
N PHE A 176 -7.41 0.26 7.98
CA PHE A 176 -6.59 0.83 9.05
C PHE A 176 -5.71 1.99 8.54
N LEU A 177 -5.18 1.87 7.33
CA LEU A 177 -4.39 2.94 6.70
C LEU A 177 -5.17 4.24 6.52
N ALA A 178 -6.47 4.16 6.25
CA ALA A 178 -7.32 5.35 6.16
C ALA A 178 -7.34 6.16 7.47
N ALA A 179 -7.04 5.57 8.64
CA ALA A 179 -6.93 6.30 9.91
C ALA A 179 -5.73 7.25 9.96
N PHE A 180 -4.71 7.03 9.13
CA PHE A 180 -3.48 7.85 9.07
C PHE A 180 -3.62 9.06 8.15
N GLU A 181 -4.63 9.06 7.27
CA GLU A 181 -4.93 10.18 6.39
C GLU A 181 -5.37 11.43 7.18
N PRO A 182 -4.95 12.66 6.75
CA PRO A 182 -5.47 13.90 7.31
C PRO A 182 -7.00 13.98 7.27
N LYS A 183 -7.61 14.36 8.39
CA LYS A 183 -9.08 14.42 8.54
C LYS A 183 -9.70 15.78 8.23
N ASN A 184 -8.88 16.79 7.92
CA ASN A 184 -9.39 18.12 7.64
C ASN A 184 -10.12 18.16 6.28
N GLN A 185 -11.10 19.06 6.18
CA GLN A 185 -11.95 19.19 4.99
C GLN A 185 -11.14 19.48 3.72
N HIS A 186 -10.08 20.29 3.82
CA HIS A 186 -9.24 20.63 2.67
C HIS A 186 -8.61 19.39 2.03
N TYR A 187 -8.04 18.49 2.83
CA TYR A 187 -7.49 17.23 2.34
C TYR A 187 -8.54 16.35 1.68
N GLN A 188 -9.74 16.24 2.28
CA GLN A 188 -10.83 15.45 1.71
C GLN A 188 -11.32 16.05 0.38
N THR A 189 -11.39 17.37 0.26
CA THR A 189 -11.69 18.06 -1.00
C THR A 189 -10.60 17.81 -2.04
N LEU A 190 -9.32 17.87 -1.66
CA LEU A 190 -8.21 17.57 -2.56
C LEU A 190 -8.26 16.14 -3.09
N LYS A 191 -8.56 15.14 -2.25
CA LYS A 191 -8.73 13.74 -2.72
C LYS A 191 -9.90 13.60 -3.70
N LYS A 192 -11.01 14.29 -3.48
CA LYS A 192 -12.15 14.30 -4.42
C LYS A 192 -11.74 14.91 -5.76
N MET A 193 -11.04 16.04 -5.75
CA MET A 193 -10.53 16.68 -6.96
C MET A 193 -9.51 15.79 -7.68
N LEU A 194 -8.58 15.18 -6.94
CA LEU A 194 -7.61 14.23 -7.49
C LEU A 194 -8.31 13.10 -8.25
N LYS A 195 -9.33 12.47 -7.65
CA LYS A 195 -10.12 11.43 -8.31
C LYS A 195 -10.78 11.94 -9.59
N LEU A 196 -11.35 13.14 -9.57
CA LEU A 196 -11.96 13.77 -10.74
C LEU A 196 -10.93 13.99 -11.87
N TYR A 197 -9.80 14.61 -11.56
CA TYR A 197 -8.74 14.88 -12.55
C TYR A 197 -8.11 13.62 -13.12
N ARG A 198 -7.91 12.59 -12.30
CA ARG A 198 -7.45 11.27 -12.77
C ARG A 198 -8.48 10.62 -13.70
N GLY A 199 -9.76 10.70 -13.38
CA GLY A 199 -10.84 10.22 -14.25
C GLY A 199 -10.84 10.93 -15.61
N MET A 200 -10.62 12.25 -15.62
CA MET A 200 -10.50 13.02 -16.86
C MET A 200 -9.28 12.62 -17.68
N ALA A 201 -8.11 12.46 -17.05
CA ALA A 201 -6.88 12.04 -17.72
C ALA A 201 -6.98 10.63 -18.32
N GLY A 202 -7.74 9.73 -17.70
CA GLY A 202 -7.99 8.38 -18.23
C GLY A 202 -9.00 8.34 -19.39
N ALA A 203 -9.90 9.32 -19.48
CA ALA A 203 -10.92 9.40 -20.54
C ALA A 203 -10.44 10.10 -21.82
N GLY A 204 -9.27 10.74 -21.78
CA GLY A 204 -8.66 11.46 -22.89
C GLY A 204 -7.57 12.43 -22.42
N SER A 205 -6.88 13.07 -23.36
CA SER A 205 -5.87 14.07 -23.01
C SER A 205 -6.53 15.38 -22.55
N TRP A 206 -5.88 16.06 -21.60
CA TRP A 206 -6.24 17.42 -21.25
C TRP A 206 -6.12 18.33 -22.48
N PRO A 207 -7.15 19.11 -22.86
CA PRO A 207 -7.08 19.94 -24.06
C PRO A 207 -5.92 20.93 -23.96
N THR A 208 -5.06 20.94 -24.99
CA THR A 208 -4.01 21.94 -25.11
C THR A 208 -4.56 23.14 -25.87
N VAL A 209 -4.46 24.33 -25.27
CA VAL A 209 -4.81 25.59 -25.92
C VAL A 209 -3.52 26.20 -26.47
N GLY A 210 -3.50 26.50 -27.78
CA GLY A 210 -2.35 27.11 -28.42
C GLY A 210 -2.03 28.50 -27.86
N GLN A 211 -0.75 28.88 -27.88
CA GLN A 211 -0.31 30.23 -27.55
C GLN A 211 -0.78 31.23 -28.63
N GLY A 212 -0.92 32.51 -28.27
CA GLY A 212 -1.31 33.57 -29.20
C GLY A 212 -1.76 34.84 -28.48
N ALA A 213 -2.13 35.86 -29.24
CA ALA A 213 -2.58 37.15 -28.71
C ALA A 213 -3.86 37.02 -27.85
N ASN A 214 -4.12 38.02 -27.01
CA ASN A 214 -5.35 38.08 -26.21
C ASN A 214 -6.59 38.18 -27.11
N VAL A 215 -7.60 37.37 -26.81
CA VAL A 215 -8.92 37.39 -27.48
C VAL A 215 -9.89 38.13 -26.57
N LYS A 216 -10.62 39.10 -27.10
CA LYS A 216 -11.63 39.88 -26.37
C LYS A 216 -13.05 39.36 -26.64
N PRO A 217 -14.01 39.57 -25.72
CA PRO A 217 -15.41 39.26 -25.99
C PRO A 217 -15.90 39.89 -27.30
N GLY A 218 -16.69 39.14 -28.05
CA GLY A 218 -17.19 39.49 -29.39
C GLY A 218 -16.26 39.11 -30.55
N GLN A 219 -15.01 38.69 -30.28
CA GLN A 219 -14.09 38.24 -31.32
C GLN A 219 -14.23 36.73 -31.60
N SER A 220 -13.70 36.26 -32.73
CA SER A 220 -13.58 34.83 -33.03
C SER A 220 -12.11 34.41 -33.06
N ASP A 221 -11.83 33.21 -32.57
CA ASP A 221 -10.47 32.66 -32.55
C ASP A 221 -10.50 31.12 -32.67
N PRO A 222 -9.61 30.51 -33.46
CA PRO A 222 -9.57 29.06 -33.64
C PRO A 222 -9.26 28.27 -32.36
N ARG A 223 -8.80 28.92 -31.29
CA ARG A 223 -8.54 28.34 -29.97
C ARG A 223 -9.77 28.27 -29.07
N ILE A 224 -10.84 29.00 -29.39
CA ILE A 224 -12.06 29.07 -28.57
C ILE A 224 -12.71 27.69 -28.36
N PRO A 225 -12.83 26.81 -29.38
CA PRO A 225 -13.39 25.47 -29.16
C PRO A 225 -12.61 24.63 -28.13
N GLN A 226 -11.30 24.84 -28.00
CA GLN A 226 -10.43 24.20 -27.00
C GLN A 226 -10.64 24.85 -25.64
N ILE A 227 -10.72 26.19 -25.56
CA ILE A 227 -11.03 26.92 -24.32
C ILE A 227 -12.38 26.47 -23.74
N ARG A 228 -13.42 26.38 -24.58
CA ARG A 228 -14.74 25.87 -24.18
C ARG A 228 -14.66 24.47 -23.60
N ARG A 229 -13.90 23.57 -24.24
CA ARG A 229 -13.68 22.22 -23.73
C ARG A 229 -13.01 22.22 -22.35
N VAL A 230 -11.96 23.03 -22.15
CA VAL A 230 -11.31 23.16 -20.83
C VAL A 230 -12.33 23.62 -19.79
N LEU A 231 -13.07 24.71 -20.06
CA LEU A 231 -14.04 25.27 -19.12
C LEU A 231 -15.20 24.32 -18.83
N THR A 232 -15.63 23.51 -19.80
CA THR A 232 -16.62 22.47 -19.56
C THR A 232 -16.07 21.35 -18.70
N MET A 233 -14.83 20.90 -18.95
CA MET A 233 -14.17 19.87 -18.13
C MET A 233 -13.94 20.34 -16.69
N THR A 234 -13.67 21.63 -16.48
CA THR A 234 -13.52 22.22 -15.13
C THR A 234 -14.83 22.67 -14.49
N GLY A 235 -15.97 22.51 -15.20
CA GLY A 235 -17.30 22.82 -14.69
C GLY A 235 -17.68 24.29 -14.71
N ASP A 236 -16.89 25.15 -15.36
CA ASP A 236 -17.16 26.59 -15.49
C ASP A 236 -18.06 26.92 -16.70
N TYR A 237 -18.19 26.02 -17.68
CA TYR A 237 -19.00 26.26 -18.90
C TYR A 237 -19.93 25.10 -19.26
N ALA A 238 -21.24 25.39 -19.34
CA ALA A 238 -22.28 24.42 -19.70
C ALA A 238 -22.72 24.47 -21.18
N GLY A 239 -22.36 25.52 -21.93
CA GLY A 239 -22.95 25.81 -23.25
C GLY A 239 -22.32 25.08 -24.45
N GLY A 240 -22.03 23.79 -24.33
CA GLY A 240 -21.56 22.94 -25.44
C GLY A 240 -20.19 23.32 -26.03
N GLY A 241 -19.82 22.76 -27.20
CA GLY A 241 -18.54 23.02 -27.84
C GLY A 241 -18.66 23.17 -29.36
N GLY A 242 -17.68 23.86 -29.98
CA GLY A 242 -17.51 23.93 -31.44
C GLY A 242 -17.53 25.33 -32.05
N SER A 243 -18.19 26.30 -31.41
CA SER A 243 -18.15 27.70 -31.85
C SER A 243 -16.76 28.30 -31.65
N ALA A 244 -16.28 29.04 -32.65
CA ALA A 244 -15.05 29.83 -32.57
C ALA A 244 -15.28 31.24 -31.99
N ALA A 245 -16.53 31.64 -31.73
CA ALA A 245 -16.85 32.97 -31.23
C ALA A 245 -16.67 33.07 -29.71
N TYR A 246 -16.10 34.18 -29.23
CA TYR A 246 -16.03 34.54 -27.83
C TYR A 246 -17.30 35.28 -27.40
N ASP A 247 -18.38 34.53 -27.21
CA ASP A 247 -19.70 35.06 -26.83
C ASP A 247 -19.80 35.39 -25.33
N GLU A 248 -20.91 36.02 -24.96
CA GLU A 248 -21.19 36.41 -23.57
C GLU A 248 -21.24 35.23 -22.60
N GLY A 249 -21.75 34.07 -23.07
CA GLY A 249 -21.79 32.85 -22.27
C GLY A 249 -20.40 32.35 -21.91
N LEU A 250 -19.48 32.35 -22.89
CA LEU A 250 -18.09 32.02 -22.66
C LEU A 250 -17.39 33.08 -21.80
N ALA A 251 -17.69 34.36 -21.98
CA ALA A 251 -17.12 35.43 -21.15
C ALA A 251 -17.56 35.33 -19.68
N ALA A 252 -18.79 34.88 -19.41
CA ALA A 252 -19.24 34.57 -18.07
C ALA A 252 -18.48 33.39 -17.46
N ALA A 253 -18.29 32.31 -18.21
CA ALA A 253 -17.51 31.15 -17.77
C ALA A 253 -16.03 31.48 -17.53
N MET A 254 -15.42 32.30 -18.40
CA MET A 254 -14.04 32.74 -18.23
C MET A 254 -13.85 33.52 -16.94
N ARG A 255 -14.79 34.42 -16.61
CA ARG A 255 -14.77 35.16 -15.33
C ARG A 255 -14.88 34.22 -14.13
N GLN A 256 -15.75 33.20 -14.19
CA GLN A 256 -15.87 32.20 -13.12
C GLN A 256 -14.57 31.42 -12.93
N PHE A 257 -13.97 30.98 -14.03
CA PHE A 257 -12.67 30.31 -14.03
C PHE A 257 -11.60 31.20 -13.40
N GLN A 258 -11.44 32.45 -13.87
CA GLN A 258 -10.45 33.38 -13.34
C GLN A 258 -10.63 33.60 -11.84
N GLN A 259 -11.86 33.84 -11.36
CA GLN A 259 -12.14 34.02 -9.94
C GLN A 259 -11.74 32.79 -9.11
N ARG A 260 -12.11 31.58 -9.56
CA ARG A 260 -11.75 30.32 -8.89
C ARG A 260 -10.25 30.08 -8.86
N HIS A 261 -9.52 30.62 -9.83
CA HIS A 261 -8.07 30.54 -9.93
C HIS A 261 -7.34 31.73 -9.28
N GLY A 262 -8.05 32.64 -8.61
CA GLY A 262 -7.45 33.81 -7.93
C GLY A 262 -6.89 34.86 -8.89
N LEU A 263 -7.34 34.85 -10.14
CA LEU A 263 -7.00 35.84 -11.16
C LEU A 263 -8.01 36.98 -11.16
N GLU A 264 -7.59 38.14 -11.66
CA GLU A 264 -8.51 39.24 -11.89
C GLU A 264 -9.56 38.85 -12.95
N ALA A 265 -10.83 39.00 -12.60
CA ALA A 265 -11.97 38.55 -13.41
C ALA A 265 -12.24 39.50 -14.59
N LYS A 266 -11.36 39.48 -15.58
CA LYS A 266 -11.44 40.26 -16.81
C LYS A 266 -11.96 39.39 -17.95
N ALA A 267 -13.08 39.80 -18.54
CA ALA A 267 -13.64 39.15 -19.73
C ALA A 267 -12.68 39.27 -20.93
#